data_AF-A0A536VZW0-F1
#
_entry.id   AF-A0A536VZW0-F1
#
_cell.length_a   1.000
_cell.length_b   1.000
_cell.length_c   1.000
_cell.angle_alpha   90.00
_cell.angle_beta   90.00
_cell.angle_gamma   90.00
#
_symmetry.space_group_name_H-M   'P 1'
#
loop_
_entity.id
_entity.type
_entity.pdbx_description
1 polymer ?
#
loop_
_entity_poly.entity_id
_entity_poly.type
_entity_poly.pdbx_seq_one_letter_code
_entity_poly.pdbx_strand_id
1 'polypeptide(L)'
;MAHEDLSREQQVEGSTDRAFGLVFAGAFLLIAGWPLFHGETPRWWALGVAVVFAIIAIWKPALLAVPNRLWFKLGLLLGKVVSPVALGILFYCVIAPIGVLARLAGKDPLRLKLDSGANSYWIPRKPPGPPPDSMTNQF
;
A
#
# COMPACT_ATOMS: atom_id res chain seq x y z
N MET A 1 14.77 -27.23 8.65
CA MET A 1 13.55 -26.42 8.86
C MET A 1 13.89 -25.01 8.43
N ALA A 2 13.18 -24.45 7.45
CA ALA A 2 13.38 -23.04 7.09
C ALA A 2 12.87 -22.17 8.25
N HIS A 3 13.66 -21.17 8.68
CA HIS A 3 13.28 -20.24 9.74
C HIS A 3 12.14 -19.29 9.35
N GLU A 4 11.77 -19.29 8.07
CA GLU A 4 10.83 -18.37 7.47
C GLU A 4 9.53 -19.11 7.12
N ASP A 5 8.44 -18.72 7.78
CA ASP A 5 7.12 -19.30 7.58
C ASP A 5 6.43 -18.63 6.39
N LEU A 6 6.64 -19.20 5.20
CA LEU A 6 6.04 -18.75 3.95
C LEU A 6 4.51 -18.97 3.89
N SER A 7 3.92 -19.62 4.90
CA SER A 7 2.48 -19.89 4.98
C SER A 7 1.70 -18.87 5.81
N ARG A 8 2.38 -17.84 6.34
CA ARG A 8 1.74 -16.79 7.13
C ARG A 8 0.90 -15.86 6.25
N GLU A 9 -0.30 -16.31 5.89
CA GLU A 9 -1.34 -15.43 5.39
C GLU A 9 -1.68 -14.42 6.49
N GLN A 10 -1.21 -13.18 6.31
CA GLN A 10 -1.55 -12.08 7.19
C GLN A 10 -3.06 -11.87 7.09
N GLN A 11 -3.82 -12.42 8.04
CA GLN A 11 -5.26 -12.23 8.13
C GLN A 11 -5.52 -10.73 8.22
N VAL A 12 -6.10 -10.18 7.15
CA VAL A 12 -6.52 -8.78 7.14
C VAL A 12 -7.78 -8.69 8.00
N GLU A 13 -7.61 -8.37 9.29
CA GLU A 13 -8.73 -8.06 10.17
C GLU A 13 -9.49 -6.86 9.58
N GLY A 14 -10.75 -7.09 9.22
CA GLY A 14 -11.63 -6.04 8.72
C GLY A 14 -12.02 -5.05 9.82
N SER A 15 -12.49 -3.86 9.42
CA SER A 15 -13.03 -2.87 10.35
C SER A 15 -14.22 -3.41 11.15
N THR A 16 -14.32 -3.07 12.43
CA THR A 16 -15.51 -3.35 13.25
C THR A 16 -16.73 -2.61 12.72
N ASP A 17 -17.92 -3.23 12.80
CA ASP A 17 -19.18 -2.64 12.32
C ASP A 17 -19.48 -1.26 12.93
N ARG A 18 -19.09 -1.06 14.20
CA ARG A 18 -19.17 0.24 14.90
C ARG A 18 -18.31 1.32 14.24
N ALA A 19 -17.05 0.97 13.93
CA ALA A 19 -16.11 1.90 13.32
C ALA A 19 -16.56 2.28 11.90
N PHE A 20 -17.06 1.31 11.14
CA PHE A 20 -17.67 1.57 9.83
C PHE A 20 -18.80 2.60 9.94
N GLY A 21 -19.76 2.41 10.85
CA GLY A 21 -20.86 3.34 11.03
C GLY A 21 -20.43 4.75 11.44
N LEU A 22 -19.44 4.87 12.32
CA LEU A 22 -18.90 6.16 12.76
C LEU A 22 -18.14 6.89 11.66
N VAL A 23 -17.36 6.18 10.83
CA VAL A 23 -16.66 6.76 9.69
C VAL A 23 -17.65 7.33 8.68
N PHE A 24 -18.72 6.58 8.36
CA PHE A 24 -19.77 7.07 7.47
C PHE A 24 -20.55 8.23 8.06
N ALA A 25 -20.87 8.21 9.37
CA ALA A 25 -21.47 9.34 10.05
C ALA A 25 -20.59 10.61 9.95
N GLY A 26 -19.28 10.48 10.19
CA GLY A 26 -18.32 11.57 10.02
C GLY A 26 -18.25 12.09 8.58
N ALA A 27 -18.20 11.20 7.59
CA ALA A 27 -18.20 11.57 6.18
C ALA A 27 -19.46 12.35 5.79
N PHE A 28 -20.65 11.88 6.20
CA PHE A 28 -21.90 12.59 5.92
C PHE A 28 -22.01 13.91 6.69
N LEU A 29 -21.43 14.02 7.88
CA LEU A 29 -21.36 15.27 8.62
C LEU A 29 -20.48 16.30 7.88
N LEU A 30 -19.32 15.88 7.36
CA LEU A 30 -18.48 16.75 6.51
C LEU A 30 -19.24 17.20 5.26
N ILE A 31 -19.98 16.30 4.59
CA ILE A 31 -20.81 16.65 3.43
C ILE A 31 -21.93 17.62 3.82
N ALA A 32 -22.55 17.43 4.98
CA ALA A 32 -23.59 18.31 5.49
C ALA A 32 -23.06 19.72 5.79
N GLY A 33 -21.84 19.80 6.32
CA GLY A 33 -21.17 21.04 6.70
C GLY A 33 -20.37 21.73 5.58
N TRP A 34 -20.05 21.04 4.48
CA TRP A 34 -19.31 21.63 3.35
C TRP A 34 -19.88 22.97 2.82
N PRO A 35 -21.21 23.12 2.66
CA PRO A 35 -21.81 24.38 2.19
C PRO A 35 -21.63 25.55 3.17
N LEU A 36 -21.41 25.28 4.47
CA LEU A 36 -21.19 26.33 5.47
C LEU A 36 -19.91 27.13 5.19
N PHE A 37 -18.88 26.51 4.60
CA PHE A 37 -17.65 27.21 4.21
C PHE A 37 -17.88 28.25 3.10
N HIS A 38 -19.00 28.13 2.36
CA HIS A 38 -19.38 29.04 1.29
C HIS A 38 -20.55 29.95 1.69
N GLY A 39 -20.97 29.92 2.97
CA GLY A 39 -22.11 30.71 3.47
C GLY A 39 -23.49 30.17 3.06
N GLU A 40 -23.57 28.96 2.53
CA GLU A 40 -24.81 28.32 2.10
C GLU A 40 -25.45 27.51 3.24
N THR A 41 -26.74 27.20 3.09
CA THR A 41 -27.47 26.37 4.05
C THR A 41 -26.91 24.93 4.10
N PRO A 42 -26.75 24.34 5.29
CA PRO A 42 -26.35 22.94 5.44
C PRO A 42 -27.26 22.00 4.66
N ARG A 43 -26.68 20.90 4.15
CA ARG A 43 -27.47 19.82 3.54
C ARG A 43 -28.17 19.03 4.63
N TRP A 44 -29.36 19.46 5.02
CA TRP A 44 -30.18 18.83 6.08
C TRP A 44 -30.40 17.34 5.88
N TRP A 45 -30.54 16.90 4.62
CA TRP A 45 -30.66 15.47 4.30
C TRP A 45 -29.40 14.69 4.71
N ALA A 46 -28.20 15.24 4.47
CA ALA A 46 -26.93 14.59 4.80
C ALA A 46 -26.72 14.58 6.32
N LEU A 47 -27.16 15.62 7.01
CA LEU A 47 -27.16 15.66 8.48
C LEU A 47 -28.08 14.56 9.07
N GLY A 48 -29.29 14.40 8.52
CA GLY A 48 -30.20 13.33 8.92
C GLY A 48 -29.59 11.94 8.75
N VAL A 49 -28.94 11.69 7.60
CA VAL A 49 -28.24 10.43 7.35
C VAL A 49 -27.08 10.23 8.34
N ALA A 50 -26.29 11.26 8.61
CA ALA A 50 -25.18 11.18 9.58
C ALA A 50 -25.67 10.77 10.98
N VAL A 51 -26.76 11.38 11.46
CA VAL A 51 -27.36 11.07 12.77
C VAL A 51 -27.88 9.63 12.80
N VAL A 52 -28.57 9.18 11.75
CA VAL A 52 -29.05 7.79 11.66
C VAL A 52 -27.90 6.81 11.72
N PHE A 53 -26.83 7.03 10.95
CA PHE A 53 -25.64 6.17 10.98
C PHE A 53 -24.98 6.15 12.37
N ALA A 54 -24.87 7.30 13.04
CA ALA A 54 -24.31 7.39 14.39
C ALA A 54 -25.14 6.61 15.43
N ILE A 55 -26.48 6.73 15.37
CA ILE A 55 -27.39 6.01 16.27
C ILE A 55 -27.27 4.49 16.04
N ILE A 56 -27.33 4.03 14.78
CA ILE A 56 -27.24 2.59 14.50
C ILE A 56 -25.86 2.06 14.92
N ALA A 57 -24.77 2.81 14.68
CA ALA A 57 -23.43 2.41 15.09
C ALA A 57 -23.28 2.21 16.61
N ILE A 58 -23.92 3.05 17.43
CA ILE A 58 -23.83 2.97 18.89
C ILE A 58 -24.75 1.87 19.44
N TRP A 59 -26.00 1.83 18.99
CA TRP A 59 -27.04 1.02 19.62
C TRP A 59 -27.18 -0.39 19.01
N LYS A 60 -27.01 -0.53 17.70
CA LYS A 60 -27.24 -1.79 16.95
C LYS A 60 -26.22 -1.95 15.80
N PRO A 61 -24.91 -2.01 16.08
CA PRO A 61 -23.88 -2.06 15.04
C PRO A 61 -23.98 -3.29 14.13
N ALA A 62 -24.54 -4.40 14.62
CA ALA A 62 -24.74 -5.62 13.84
C ALA A 62 -25.60 -5.38 12.58
N LEU A 63 -26.45 -4.35 12.54
CA LEU A 63 -27.21 -4.00 11.34
C LEU A 63 -26.31 -3.48 10.21
N LEU A 64 -25.16 -2.88 10.55
CA LEU A 64 -24.15 -2.45 9.58
C LEU A 64 -23.19 -3.57 9.17
N ALA A 65 -23.32 -4.79 9.70
CA ALA A 65 -22.40 -5.88 9.39
C ALA A 65 -22.39 -6.27 7.91
N VAL A 66 -23.56 -6.32 7.27
CA VAL A 66 -23.66 -6.65 5.84
C VAL A 66 -23.05 -5.54 4.97
N PRO A 67 -23.42 -4.25 5.15
CA PRO A 67 -22.74 -3.13 4.47
C PRO A 67 -21.23 -3.09 4.69
N ASN A 68 -20.77 -3.26 5.94
CA ASN A 68 -19.35 -3.24 6.30
C ASN A 68 -18.56 -4.34 5.57
N ARG A 69 -19.09 -5.57 5.56
CA ARG A 69 -18.47 -6.70 4.82
C ARG A 69 -18.42 -6.45 3.33
N LEU A 70 -19.47 -5.89 2.74
CA LEU A 70 -19.49 -5.58 1.31
C LEU A 70 -18.49 -4.47 0.97
N TRP A 71 -18.46 -3.40 1.77
CA TRP A 71 -17.50 -2.31 1.65
C TRP A 71 -16.05 -2.81 1.76
N PHE A 72 -15.79 -3.70 2.73
CA PHE A 72 -14.48 -4.30 2.89
C PHE A 72 -14.06 -5.13 1.66
N LYS A 73 -14.96 -5.96 1.11
CA LYS A 73 -14.71 -6.70 -0.15
C LYS A 73 -14.43 -5.77 -1.33
N LEU A 74 -15.17 -4.67 -1.44
CA LEU A 74 -14.91 -3.65 -2.46
C LEU A 74 -13.54 -3.01 -2.27
N GLY A 75 -13.15 -2.69 -1.04
CA GLY A 75 -11.81 -2.19 -0.71
C GLY A 75 -10.70 -3.17 -1.11
N LEU A 76 -10.89 -4.46 -0.85
CA LEU A 76 -9.94 -5.50 -1.28
C LEU A 76 -9.86 -5.63 -2.81
N LEU A 77 -10.99 -5.58 -3.50
CA LEU A 77 -11.03 -5.62 -4.97
C LEU A 77 -10.33 -4.39 -5.57
N LEU A 78 -10.61 -3.21 -5.01
CA LEU A 78 -9.94 -1.97 -5.41
C LEU A 78 -8.44 -2.05 -5.14
N GLY A 79 -8.02 -2.56 -3.98
CA GLY A 79 -6.62 -2.79 -3.66
C GLY A 79 -5.91 -3.74 -4.64
N LYS A 80 -6.60 -4.79 -5.11
CA LYS A 80 -6.05 -5.68 -6.15
C LYS A 80 -5.80 -4.99 -7.49
N VAL A 81 -6.52 -3.91 -7.80
CA VAL A 81 -6.31 -3.13 -9.02
C VAL A 81 -5.34 -1.97 -8.78
N VAL A 82 -5.50 -1.24 -7.69
CA VAL A 82 -4.68 -0.08 -7.35
C VAL A 82 -3.24 -0.47 -7.06
N SER A 83 -2.98 -1.58 -6.37
CA SER A 83 -1.62 -2.04 -6.08
C SER A 83 -0.76 -2.25 -7.34
N PRO A 84 -1.16 -3.07 -8.33
CA PRO A 84 -0.39 -3.23 -9.56
C PRO A 84 -0.37 -1.95 -10.41
N VAL A 85 -1.43 -1.14 -10.41
CA VAL A 85 -1.44 0.15 -11.13
C VAL A 85 -0.43 1.12 -10.52
N ALA A 86 -0.41 1.28 -9.20
CA ALA A 86 0.54 2.14 -8.49
C ALA A 86 1.98 1.65 -8.69
N LEU A 87 2.20 0.32 -8.61
CA LEU A 87 3.51 -0.27 -8.91
C LEU A 87 3.92 -0.05 -10.36
N GLY A 88 2.98 -0.19 -11.30
CA GLY A 88 3.19 0.09 -12.72
C GLY A 88 3.57 1.55 -12.96
N ILE A 89 2.85 2.50 -12.36
CA ILE A 89 3.18 3.93 -12.43
C ILE A 89 4.57 4.19 -11.86
N LEU A 90 4.87 3.68 -10.66
CA LEU A 90 6.19 3.84 -10.05
C LEU A 90 7.30 3.27 -10.97
N PHE A 91 7.09 2.07 -11.50
CA PHE A 91 8.07 1.42 -12.34
C PHE A 91 8.27 2.17 -13.66
N TYR A 92 7.20 2.49 -14.39
CA TYR A 92 7.31 3.07 -15.73
C TYR A 92 7.52 4.59 -15.75
N CYS A 93 7.08 5.31 -14.72
CA CYS A 93 7.26 6.77 -14.66
C CYS A 93 8.49 7.20 -13.86
N VAL A 94 9.02 6.36 -12.97
CA VAL A 94 10.18 6.71 -12.14
C VAL A 94 11.36 5.79 -12.43
N ILE A 95 11.20 4.48 -12.20
CA ILE A 95 12.35 3.55 -12.23
C ILE A 95 12.89 3.34 -13.67
N ALA A 96 12.01 3.03 -14.62
CA ALA A 96 12.35 2.79 -16.01
C ALA A 96 13.02 4.01 -16.69
N PRO A 97 12.50 5.25 -16.58
CA PRO A 97 13.17 6.40 -17.18
C PRO A 97 14.53 6.68 -16.56
N ILE A 98 14.72 6.47 -15.25
CA ILE A 98 16.05 6.55 -14.61
C ILE A 98 17.00 5.54 -15.26
N GLY A 99 16.56 4.30 -15.48
CA GLY A 99 17.35 3.27 -16.16
C GLY A 99 17.69 3.63 -17.61
N VAL A 100 16.72 4.17 -18.35
CA VAL A 100 16.93 4.65 -19.73
C VAL A 100 17.94 5.80 -19.75
N LEU A 101 17.80 6.80 -18.89
CA LEU A 101 18.73 7.91 -18.77
C LEU A 101 20.13 7.44 -18.39
N ALA A 102 20.25 6.50 -17.46
CA ALA A 102 21.54 5.91 -17.09
C ALA A 102 22.21 5.21 -18.29
N ARG A 103 21.43 4.45 -19.06
CA ARG A 103 21.92 3.76 -20.27
C ARG A 103 22.33 4.75 -21.38
N LEU A 104 21.55 5.82 -21.58
CA LEU A 104 21.90 6.90 -22.51
C LEU A 104 23.16 7.67 -22.07
N ALA A 105 23.35 7.84 -20.76
CA ALA A 105 24.58 8.40 -20.19
C ALA A 105 25.78 7.43 -20.22
N GLY A 106 25.63 6.25 -20.84
CA GLY A 106 26.70 5.24 -20.96
C GLY A 106 27.01 4.49 -19.67
N LYS A 107 26.21 4.65 -18.62
CA LYS A 107 26.40 3.93 -17.35
C LYS A 107 25.89 2.50 -17.50
N ASP A 108 26.77 1.54 -17.28
CA ASP A 108 26.45 0.12 -17.21
C ASP A 108 26.80 -0.42 -15.81
N PRO A 109 25.97 -0.11 -14.78
CA PRO A 109 26.25 -0.51 -13.41
C PRO A 109 26.30 -2.04 -13.24
N LEU A 110 25.60 -2.77 -14.10
CA LEU A 110 25.56 -4.23 -14.09
C LEU A 110 26.60 -4.87 -15.01
N ARG A 111 27.40 -4.07 -15.74
CA ARG A 111 28.41 -4.54 -16.71
C ARG A 111 27.85 -5.62 -17.66
N LEU A 112 26.65 -5.38 -18.17
CA LEU A 112 25.90 -6.31 -19.01
C LEU A 112 26.53 -6.51 -20.40
N LYS A 113 27.36 -5.57 -20.86
CA LYS A 113 28.10 -5.72 -22.12
C LYS A 113 29.19 -6.77 -21.97
N LEU A 114 29.15 -7.81 -22.82
CA LEU A 114 30.21 -8.79 -22.95
C LEU A 114 31.46 -8.12 -23.55
N ASP A 115 32.56 -8.20 -22.82
CA ASP A 115 33.90 -7.82 -23.26
C ASP A 115 34.66 -9.08 -23.70
N SER A 116 34.83 -9.24 -25.01
CA SER A 116 35.56 -10.37 -25.59
C SER A 116 37.07 -10.32 -25.35
N GLY A 117 37.61 -9.17 -24.91
CA GLY A 117 39.02 -9.00 -24.55
C GLY A 117 39.31 -9.23 -23.07
N ALA A 118 38.29 -9.46 -22.24
CA ALA A 118 38.46 -9.66 -20.81
C ALA A 118 39.02 -11.06 -20.51
N ASN A 119 40.17 -11.11 -19.82
CA ASN A 119 40.74 -12.37 -19.32
C ASN A 119 39.84 -13.07 -18.28
N SER A 120 39.05 -12.30 -17.54
CA SER A 120 38.06 -12.80 -16.57
C SER A 120 37.08 -11.68 -16.19
N TYR A 121 35.80 -12.03 -16.02
CA TYR A 121 34.77 -11.11 -15.50
C TYR A 121 34.77 -11.01 -13.97
N TRP A 122 35.62 -11.78 -13.29
CA TRP A 122 35.72 -11.76 -11.84
C TRP A 122 36.15 -10.38 -11.34
N ILE A 123 35.33 -9.76 -10.48
CA ILE A 123 35.65 -8.46 -9.87
C ILE A 123 36.39 -8.73 -8.55
N PRO A 124 37.72 -8.49 -8.48
CA PRO A 124 38.47 -8.71 -7.24
C PRO A 124 38.04 -7.70 -6.18
N ARG A 125 37.66 -8.19 -5.00
CA ARG A 125 37.31 -7.31 -3.86
C ARG A 125 38.57 -6.76 -3.21
N LYS A 126 38.66 -5.43 -3.09
CA LYS A 126 39.69 -4.72 -2.32
C LYS A 126 39.00 -3.71 -1.39
N PRO A 127 39.12 -3.85 -0.07
CA PRO A 127 39.85 -4.90 0.65
C PRO A 127 39.20 -6.30 0.47
N PRO A 128 39.96 -7.39 0.70
CA PRO A 128 39.38 -8.73 0.75
C PRO A 128 38.24 -8.76 1.78
N GLY A 129 37.26 -9.63 1.55
CA GLY A 129 36.11 -9.80 2.45
C GLY A 129 36.56 -10.11 3.89
N PRO A 130 35.65 -9.96 4.87
CA PRO A 130 36.00 -10.22 6.26
C PRO A 130 36.55 -11.66 6.42
N PRO A 131 37.50 -11.86 7.34
CA PRO A 131 38.19 -13.14 7.49
C PRO A 131 37.18 -14.27 7.75
N PRO A 132 37.50 -15.52 7.37
CA PRO A 132 36.60 -16.67 7.55
C PRO A 132 36.05 -16.81 8.98
N ASP A 133 36.86 -16.44 9.97
CA ASP A 133 36.52 -16.49 11.40
C ASP A 133 35.52 -15.40 11.85
N SER A 134 35.14 -14.48 10.96
CA SER A 134 34.12 -13.44 11.25
C SER A 134 32.70 -13.98 11.30
N MET A 135 32.46 -15.20 10.83
CA MET A 135 31.15 -15.85 10.90
C MET A 135 30.95 -16.53 12.25
N THR A 136 30.63 -15.73 13.28
CA THR A 136 30.53 -16.19 14.68
C THR A 136 29.34 -17.13 14.93
N ASN A 137 28.29 -17.07 14.12
CA ASN A 137 27.11 -17.94 14.21
C ASN A 137 26.70 -18.43 12.81
N GLN A 138 27.31 -19.53 12.39
CA GLN A 138 27.12 -20.14 11.07
C GLN A 138 26.09 -21.29 11.07
N PHE A 139 25.61 -21.70 12.25
CA PHE A 139 24.60 -22.76 12.44
C PHE A 139 23.54 -22.32 13.46
#